data_AF-A0A423UKH4-F1
#
_entry.id   AF-A0A423UKH4-F1
#
_cell.length_a   1.000
_cell.length_b   1.000
_cell.length_c   1.000
_cell.angle_alpha   90.00
_cell.angle_beta   90.00
_cell.angle_gamma   90.00
#
_symmetry.space_group_name_H-M   'P 1'
#
loop_
_entity.id
_entity.type
_entity.pdbx_description
1 polymer ?
#
loop_
_entity_poly.entity_id
_entity_poly.type
_entity_poly.pdbx_seq_one_letter_code
_entity_poly.pdbx_strand_id
1 'polypeptide(L)'
;MEIPVLNEGQLDRFKLHLIEEERSPNTIEKYSRDVRALLAHFPGEVGFTKEMILDYKQCLLEKYKTISVNSMLVAINQFFRFCKREDLRVKLVKVQRSTFREHRRELSLVEYKRLVRAAQLKKKERLSLLIQAICSTGIRVSEHRFITVESLRKGVDQPHRYRR
;
A
#
# COMPACT_ATOMS: atom_id res chain seq x y z
N MET A 1 -17.69 -26.21 19.03
CA MET A 1 -16.76 -25.67 18.01
C MET A 1 -15.92 -24.62 18.71
N GLU A 2 -14.61 -24.82 18.82
CA GLU A 2 -13.72 -23.82 19.41
C GLU A 2 -13.61 -22.61 18.47
N ILE A 3 -13.83 -21.40 19.02
CA ILE A 3 -13.67 -20.16 18.27
C ILE A 3 -12.17 -19.93 18.06
N PRO A 4 -11.69 -19.72 16.82
CA PRO A 4 -10.28 -19.44 16.57
C PRO A 4 -9.80 -18.20 17.34
N VAL A 5 -8.80 -18.40 18.20
CA VAL A 5 -8.15 -17.36 19.00
C VAL A 5 -7.26 -16.49 18.12
N LEU A 6 -7.31 -15.17 18.32
CA LEU A 6 -6.43 -14.20 17.66
C LEU A 6 -5.31 -13.78 18.62
N ASN A 7 -4.06 -14.11 18.30
CA ASN A 7 -2.89 -13.78 19.13
C ASN A 7 -1.60 -13.68 18.28
N GLU A 8 -0.47 -13.36 18.93
CA GLU A 8 0.84 -13.27 18.24
C GLU A 8 1.24 -14.60 17.56
N GLY A 9 0.87 -15.75 18.12
CA GLY A 9 1.13 -17.05 17.48
C GLY A 9 0.42 -17.22 16.13
N GLN A 10 -0.82 -16.71 16.01
CA GLN A 10 -1.50 -16.65 14.71
C GLN A 10 -0.88 -15.63 13.77
N LEU A 11 -0.38 -14.51 14.30
CA LEU A 11 0.31 -13.50 13.50
C LEU A 11 1.60 -14.08 12.87
N ASP A 12 2.35 -14.91 13.60
CA ASP A 12 3.53 -15.56 13.04
C ASP A 12 3.18 -16.58 11.95
N ARG A 13 2.12 -17.36 12.14
CA ARG A 13 1.60 -18.23 11.07
C ARG A 13 1.08 -17.43 9.87
N PHE A 14 0.45 -16.28 10.12
CA PHE A 14 0.00 -15.39 9.06
C PHE A 14 1.16 -14.83 8.24
N LYS A 15 2.31 -14.50 8.88
CA LYS A 15 3.53 -14.08 8.15
C LYS A 15 4.02 -15.17 7.20
N LEU A 16 4.09 -16.41 7.67
CA LEU A 16 4.49 -17.55 6.83
C LEU A 16 3.52 -17.72 5.66
N HIS A 17 2.22 -17.64 5.91
CA HIS A 17 1.21 -17.67 4.86
C HIS A 17 1.38 -16.55 3.82
N LEU A 18 1.73 -15.33 4.23
CA LEU A 18 1.99 -14.24 3.27
C LEU A 18 3.26 -14.48 2.43
N ILE A 19 4.25 -15.20 2.97
CA ILE A 19 5.44 -15.61 2.21
C ILE A 19 5.04 -16.65 1.15
N GLU A 20 4.20 -17.63 1.53
CA GLU A 20 3.66 -18.64 0.60
C GLU A 20 2.76 -18.02 -0.48
N GLU A 21 2.04 -16.94 -0.17
CA GLU A 21 1.30 -16.12 -1.17
C GLU A 21 2.22 -15.21 -2.03
N GLU A 22 3.54 -15.34 -1.93
CA GLU A 22 4.52 -14.56 -2.70
C GLU A 22 4.39 -13.03 -2.52
N ARG A 23 3.95 -12.59 -1.34
CA ARG A 23 3.83 -11.16 -1.04
C ARG A 23 5.20 -10.51 -0.92
N SER A 24 5.28 -9.24 -1.34
CA SER A 24 6.52 -8.48 -1.19
C SER A 24 6.91 -8.33 0.28
N PRO A 25 8.21 -8.27 0.62
CA PRO A 25 8.67 -8.06 2.00
C PRO A 25 8.04 -6.82 2.66
N ASN A 26 7.88 -5.73 1.90
CA ASN A 26 7.24 -4.51 2.37
C ASN A 26 5.76 -4.74 2.74
N THR A 27 5.04 -5.54 1.95
CA THR A 27 3.64 -5.89 2.24
C THR A 27 3.55 -6.75 3.49
N ILE A 28 4.41 -7.75 3.62
CA ILE A 28 4.46 -8.65 4.79
C ILE A 28 4.72 -7.85 6.07
N GLU A 29 5.75 -7.00 6.06
CA GLU A 29 6.12 -6.18 7.22
C GLU A 29 5.00 -5.20 7.59
N LYS A 30 4.42 -4.53 6.59
CA LYS A 30 3.29 -3.62 6.80
C LYS A 30 2.11 -4.35 7.42
N TYR A 31 1.68 -5.47 6.84
CA TYR A 31 0.49 -6.18 7.31
C TYR A 31 0.72 -6.73 8.72
N SER A 32 1.93 -7.23 8.98
CA SER A 32 2.30 -7.69 10.31
C SER A 32 2.25 -6.58 11.35
N ARG A 33 2.73 -5.37 11.00
CA ARG A 33 2.70 -4.21 11.88
C ARG A 33 1.28 -3.76 12.17
N ASP A 34 0.42 -3.70 11.15
CA ASP A 34 -0.96 -3.26 11.29
C ASP A 34 -1.78 -4.27 12.14
N VAL A 35 -1.58 -5.57 11.94
CA VAL A 35 -2.23 -6.61 12.76
C VAL A 35 -1.71 -6.59 14.19
N ARG A 36 -0.40 -6.45 14.40
CA ARG A 36 0.17 -6.31 15.74
C ARG A 36 -0.38 -5.11 16.48
N ALA A 37 -0.56 -3.98 15.79
CA ALA A 37 -1.15 -2.78 16.37
C ALA A 37 -2.61 -3.00 16.82
N LEU A 38 -3.36 -3.86 16.14
CA LEU A 38 -4.69 -4.30 16.59
C LEU A 38 -4.58 -5.16 17.85
N LEU A 39 -3.74 -6.19 17.85
CA LEU A 39 -3.58 -7.09 19.00
C LEU A 39 -3.10 -6.34 20.25
N ALA A 40 -2.16 -5.41 20.09
CA ALA A 40 -1.66 -4.58 21.18
C ALA A 40 -2.70 -3.57 21.70
N HIS A 41 -3.72 -3.25 20.91
CA HIS A 41 -4.82 -2.38 21.35
C HIS A 41 -5.75 -3.09 22.35
N PHE A 42 -5.82 -4.42 22.29
CA PHE A 42 -6.64 -5.25 23.17
C PHE A 42 -5.74 -6.30 23.87
N PRO A 43 -4.87 -5.89 24.80
CA PRO A 43 -3.89 -6.78 25.41
C PRO A 43 -4.58 -7.89 26.21
N GLY A 44 -4.21 -9.14 25.94
CA GLY A 44 -4.77 -10.32 26.62
C GLY A 44 -6.16 -10.74 26.13
N GLU A 45 -6.77 -10.00 25.21
CA GLU A 45 -8.05 -10.38 24.63
C GLU A 45 -7.87 -11.44 23.54
N VAL A 46 -8.73 -12.46 23.59
CA VAL A 46 -8.72 -13.60 22.65
C VAL A 46 -10.07 -13.79 21.98
N GLY A 47 -11.15 -13.31 22.60
CA GLY A 47 -12.53 -13.39 22.18
C GLY A 47 -13.00 -12.13 21.45
N PHE A 48 -12.29 -11.71 20.42
CA PHE A 48 -12.66 -10.54 19.63
C PHE A 48 -14.11 -10.65 19.11
N THR A 49 -14.88 -9.58 19.29
CA THR A 49 -16.23 -9.41 18.74
C THR A 49 -16.24 -8.39 17.60
N LYS A 50 -17.37 -8.33 16.89
CA LYS A 50 -17.53 -7.39 15.76
C LYS A 50 -17.49 -5.92 16.23
N GLU A 51 -18.09 -5.66 17.38
CA GLU A 51 -18.19 -4.35 18.01
C GLU A 51 -16.80 -3.80 18.32
N MET A 52 -15.93 -4.63 18.91
CA MET A 52 -14.54 -4.25 19.19
C MET A 52 -13.78 -3.81 17.93
N ILE A 53 -13.99 -4.49 16.80
CA ILE A 53 -13.34 -4.12 15.54
C ILE A 53 -13.93 -2.82 14.96
N LEU A 54 -15.22 -2.57 15.15
CA LEU A 54 -15.85 -1.31 14.75
C LEU A 54 -15.34 -0.13 15.60
N ASP A 55 -15.18 -0.33 16.90
CA ASP A 55 -14.62 0.65 17.82
C ASP A 55 -13.16 0.96 17.46
N TYR A 56 -12.35 -0.07 17.22
CA TYR A 56 -10.99 0.11 16.75
C TYR A 56 -10.91 0.87 15.43
N LYS A 57 -11.81 0.56 14.48
CA LYS A 57 -11.92 1.29 13.21
C LYS A 57 -12.25 2.77 13.44
N GLN A 58 -13.11 3.09 14.40
CA GLN A 58 -13.44 4.47 14.75
C GLN A 58 -12.22 5.19 15.35
N CYS A 59 -11.48 4.55 16.26
CA CYS A 59 -10.22 5.08 16.78
C CYS A 59 -9.17 5.32 15.68
N LEU A 60 -9.11 4.46 14.65
CA LEU A 60 -8.22 4.68 13.50
C LEU A 60 -8.64 5.89 12.66
N LEU A 61 -9.95 6.13 12.50
CA LEU A 61 -10.48 7.27 11.75
C LEU A 61 -10.18 8.61 12.42
N GLU A 62 -10.11 8.66 13.75
CA GLU A 62 -9.75 9.86 14.49
C GLU A 62 -8.26 10.20 14.37
N LYS A 63 -7.40 9.19 14.20
CA LYS A 63 -5.93 9.35 14.21
C LYS A 63 -5.31 9.43 12.82
N TYR A 64 -5.94 8.85 11.81
CA TYR A 64 -5.31 8.65 10.50
C TYR A 64 -6.20 9.09 9.34
N LYS A 65 -5.55 9.42 8.22
CA LYS A 65 -6.25 9.68 6.95
C LYS A 65 -6.95 8.42 6.45
N THR A 66 -8.10 8.59 5.80
CA THR A 66 -8.92 7.48 5.26
C THR A 66 -8.16 6.48 4.40
N ILE A 67 -7.18 6.94 3.62
CA ILE A 67 -6.32 6.08 2.80
C ILE A 67 -5.48 5.13 3.67
N SER A 68 -4.90 5.66 4.75
CA SER A 68 -4.13 4.87 5.71
C SER A 68 -5.03 3.89 6.46
N VAL A 69 -6.19 4.35 6.93
CA VAL A 69 -7.18 3.50 7.61
C VAL A 69 -7.60 2.34 6.70
N ASN A 70 -7.96 2.61 5.45
CA ASN A 70 -8.32 1.55 4.51
C ASN A 70 -7.17 0.56 4.28
N SER A 71 -5.94 1.05 4.20
CA SER A 71 -4.76 0.20 4.06
C SER A 71 -4.51 -0.70 5.28
N MET A 72 -4.75 -0.20 6.49
CA MET A 72 -4.69 -0.98 7.74
C MET A 72 -5.82 -2.00 7.81
N LEU A 73 -7.06 -1.59 7.48
CA LEU A 73 -8.23 -2.47 7.47
C LEU A 73 -8.10 -3.61 6.44
N VAL A 74 -7.42 -3.39 5.32
CA VAL A 74 -7.12 -4.47 4.36
C VAL A 74 -6.23 -5.54 5.01
N ALA A 75 -5.16 -5.14 5.70
CA ALA A 75 -4.27 -6.07 6.39
C ALA A 75 -5.03 -6.86 7.47
N ILE A 76 -5.80 -6.16 8.30
CA ILE A 76 -6.60 -6.74 9.38
C ILE A 76 -7.66 -7.71 8.84
N ASN A 77 -8.39 -7.33 7.80
CA ASN A 77 -9.39 -8.20 7.18
C ASN A 77 -8.78 -9.46 6.55
N GLN A 78 -7.57 -9.37 5.99
CA GLN A 78 -6.87 -10.55 5.46
C GLN A 78 -6.44 -11.48 6.59
N PHE A 79 -5.96 -10.93 7.71
CA PHE A 79 -5.64 -11.72 8.89
C PHE A 79 -6.87 -12.45 9.46
N PHE A 80 -8.03 -11.79 9.52
CA PHE A 80 -9.27 -12.44 9.93
C PHE A 80 -9.70 -13.57 9.00
N ARG A 81 -9.55 -13.39 7.69
CA ARG A 81 -9.81 -14.44 6.71
C ARG A 81 -8.88 -15.64 6.93
N PHE A 82 -7.59 -15.39 7.15
CA PHE A 82 -6.61 -16.42 7.47
C PHE A 82 -7.00 -17.20 8.74
N CYS A 83 -7.45 -16.49 9.79
CA CYS A 83 -7.90 -17.10 11.04
C CYS A 83 -9.31 -17.70 10.97
N LYS A 84 -9.97 -17.72 9.79
CA LYS A 84 -11.35 -18.17 9.60
C LYS A 84 -12.40 -17.40 10.44
N ARG A 85 -12.09 -16.15 10.80
CA ARG A 85 -12.97 -15.23 11.55
C ARG A 85 -13.59 -14.19 10.62
N GLU A 86 -14.27 -14.65 9.56
CA GLU A 86 -14.90 -13.74 8.59
C GLU A 86 -15.98 -12.84 9.22
N ASP A 87 -16.59 -13.29 10.31
CA ASP A 87 -17.52 -12.53 11.15
C ASP A 87 -16.93 -11.19 11.61
N LEU A 88 -15.63 -11.10 11.83
CA LEU A 88 -14.95 -9.89 12.30
C LEU A 88 -14.66 -8.87 11.20
N ARG A 89 -14.69 -9.24 9.91
CA ARG A 89 -14.28 -8.37 8.79
C ARG A 89 -15.11 -7.10 8.64
N VAL A 90 -14.49 -5.94 8.73
CA VAL A 90 -15.20 -4.65 8.60
C VAL A 90 -15.10 -4.08 7.19
N LYS A 91 -16.13 -3.32 6.78
CA LYS A 91 -16.11 -2.62 5.49
C LYS A 91 -15.06 -1.52 5.50
N LEU A 92 -14.37 -1.36 4.38
CA LEU A 92 -13.51 -0.20 4.16
C LEU A 92 -14.34 1.09 4.16
N VAL A 93 -13.71 2.19 4.52
CA VAL A 93 -14.33 3.51 4.54
C VAL A 93 -14.49 3.98 3.10
N LYS A 94 -15.72 4.32 2.71
CA LYS A 94 -16.00 4.88 1.39
C LYS A 94 -15.27 6.20 1.25
N VAL A 95 -14.26 6.22 0.37
CA VAL A 95 -13.65 7.47 -0.06
C VAL A 95 -14.54 8.02 -1.17
N GLN A 96 -15.33 9.06 -0.88
CA GLN A 96 -15.85 9.88 -1.97
C GLN A 96 -14.63 10.51 -2.66
N ARG A 97 -14.34 10.04 -3.87
CA ARG A 97 -13.39 10.74 -4.74
C ARG A 97 -14.07 12.05 -5.10
N SER A 98 -13.77 13.13 -4.39
CA SER A 98 -13.93 14.42 -5.03
C SER A 98 -13.05 14.36 -6.28
N THR A 99 -13.66 14.60 -7.44
CA THR A 99 -12.96 14.83 -8.71
C THR A 99 -12.02 16.04 -8.63
N PHE A 100 -12.03 16.76 -7.51
CA PHE A 100 -11.03 17.72 -7.10
C PHE A 100 -9.77 16.99 -6.60
N ARG A 101 -9.01 16.41 -7.53
CA ARG A 101 -7.57 16.29 -7.31
C ARG A 101 -7.08 17.70 -7.02
N GLU A 102 -6.59 17.93 -5.80
CA GLU A 102 -5.79 19.11 -5.48
C GLU A 102 -4.79 19.32 -6.63
N HIS A 103 -5.01 20.33 -7.48
CA HIS A 103 -4.07 20.73 -8.54
C HIS A 103 -2.67 21.04 -7.98
N ARG A 104 -2.53 21.10 -6.65
CA ARG A 104 -1.30 21.25 -5.89
C ARG A 104 -0.35 20.04 -5.95
N ARG A 105 -0.78 18.89 -6.49
CA ARG A 105 0.07 17.68 -6.62
C ARG A 105 0.45 17.33 -8.05
N GLU A 106 0.00 18.12 -9.02
CA GLU A 106 0.40 17.95 -10.42
C GLU A 106 1.65 18.77 -10.68
N LEU A 107 2.72 18.11 -11.15
CA LEU A 107 3.97 18.78 -11.46
C LEU A 107 3.75 19.67 -12.70
N SER A 108 3.82 21.00 -12.55
CA SER A 108 3.72 21.89 -13.70
C SER A 108 4.94 21.75 -14.62
N LEU A 109 4.79 22.10 -15.90
CA LEU A 109 5.90 22.11 -16.86
C LEU A 109 7.07 22.98 -16.38
N VAL A 110 6.78 24.04 -15.63
CA VAL A 110 7.78 24.96 -15.07
C VAL A 110 8.54 24.30 -13.92
N GLU A 111 7.85 23.63 -13.00
CA GLU A 111 8.48 22.90 -11.90
C GLU A 111 9.29 21.69 -12.39
N TYR A 112 8.78 20.98 -13.39
CA TYR A 112 9.51 19.93 -14.10
C TYR A 112 10.83 20.44 -14.67
N LYS A 113 10.80 21.53 -15.45
CA LYS A 113 12.01 22.12 -16.04
C LYS A 113 12.99 22.59 -14.96
N ARG A 114 12.50 23.13 -13.84
CA ARG A 114 13.32 23.52 -12.70
C ARG A 114 13.98 22.32 -12.02
N LEU A 115 13.25 21.22 -11.83
CA LEU A 115 13.79 19.98 -11.25
C LEU A 115 14.87 19.35 -12.13
N VAL A 116 14.64 19.26 -13.45
CA VAL A 116 15.62 18.73 -14.40
C VAL A 116 16.89 19.57 -14.41
N ARG A 117 16.77 20.90 -14.46
CA ARG A 117 17.90 21.83 -14.38
C ARG A 117 18.65 21.72 -13.05
N ALA A 118 17.93 21.64 -11.93
CA ALA A 118 18.55 21.48 -10.62
C ALA A 118 19.33 20.16 -10.50
N ALA A 119 18.84 19.07 -11.09
CA ALA A 119 19.55 17.79 -11.14
C ALA A 119 20.81 17.86 -12.01
N GLN A 120 20.74 18.54 -13.16
CA GLN A 120 21.89 18.76 -14.06
C GLN A 120 22.98 19.62 -13.40
N LEU A 121 22.59 20.75 -12.78
CA LEU A 121 23.51 21.64 -12.07
C LEU A 121 24.21 20.95 -10.89
N LYS A 122 23.54 19.99 -10.24
CA LYS A 122 24.13 19.17 -9.17
C LYS A 122 24.94 17.97 -9.68
N LYS A 123 25.22 17.88 -10.99
CA LYS A 123 25.89 16.74 -11.66
C LYS A 123 25.25 15.37 -11.35
N LYS A 124 23.95 15.35 -11.04
CA LYS A 124 23.18 14.13 -10.75
C LYS A 124 22.51 13.63 -12.04
N GLU A 125 23.31 13.21 -13.01
CA GLU A 125 22.85 12.81 -14.35
C GLU A 125 21.81 11.68 -14.31
N ARG A 126 22.03 10.67 -13.46
CA ARG A 126 21.07 9.57 -13.23
C ARG A 126 19.70 10.07 -12.76
N LEU A 127 19.66 11.08 -11.89
CA LEU A 127 18.41 11.67 -11.40
C LEU A 127 17.71 12.49 -12.49
N SER A 128 18.48 13.20 -13.32
CA SER A 128 17.94 13.96 -14.46
C SER A 128 17.30 13.05 -15.51
N LEU A 129 17.97 11.94 -15.86
CA LEU A 129 17.46 10.95 -16.80
C LEU A 129 16.22 10.24 -16.24
N LEU A 130 16.20 9.94 -14.94
CA LEU A 130 15.05 9.34 -14.28
C LEU A 130 13.81 10.22 -14.32
N ILE A 131 13.95 11.51 -13.99
CA ILE A 131 12.84 12.47 -14.04
C ILE A 131 12.29 12.57 -15.47
N GLN A 132 13.17 12.60 -16.47
CA GLN A 132 12.78 12.63 -17.88
C GLN A 132 12.08 11.34 -18.32
N ALA A 133 12.57 10.16 -17.91
CA ALA A 133 11.98 8.87 -18.23
C ALA A 133 10.57 8.73 -17.64
N ILE A 134 10.39 9.06 -16.35
CA ILE A 134 9.08 9.01 -15.68
C ILE A 134 8.08 9.95 -16.36
N CYS A 135 8.48 11.18 -16.67
CA CYS A 135 7.59 12.17 -17.29
C CYS A 135 7.29 11.88 -18.76
N SER A 136 8.19 11.23 -19.51
CA SER A 136 7.99 10.91 -20.93
C SER A 136 7.22 9.60 -21.14
N THR A 137 7.34 8.64 -20.22
CA THR A 137 6.72 7.31 -20.35
C THR A 137 5.51 7.11 -19.44
N GLY A 138 5.30 7.96 -18.44
CA GLY A 138 4.21 7.82 -17.46
C GLY A 138 4.39 6.67 -16.46
N ILE A 139 5.59 6.08 -16.39
CA ILE A 139 5.94 4.98 -15.49
C ILE A 139 5.89 5.43 -14.03
N ARG A 140 5.38 4.59 -13.12
CA ARG A 140 5.33 4.94 -11.68
C ARG A 140 6.72 4.90 -11.06
N VAL A 141 6.99 5.77 -10.09
CA VAL A 141 8.30 5.83 -9.39
C VAL A 141 8.71 4.48 -8.76
N SER A 142 7.74 3.66 -8.34
CA SER A 142 7.99 2.30 -7.83
C SER A 142 8.44 1.28 -8.88
N GLU A 143 8.27 1.57 -10.17
CA GLU A 143 8.63 0.73 -11.31
C GLU A 143 10.06 1.04 -11.83
N HIS A 144 10.73 2.08 -11.31
CA HIS A 144 12.08 2.50 -11.73
C HIS A 144 13.17 1.43 -11.55
N ARG A 145 12.99 0.46 -10.63
CA ARG A 145 13.96 -0.64 -10.44
C ARG A 145 14.12 -1.55 -11.66
N PHE A 146 13.30 -1.40 -12.70
CA PHE A 146 13.32 -2.22 -13.92
C PHE A 146 13.84 -1.52 -15.18
N ILE A 147 14.27 -0.24 -15.09
CA ILE A 147 14.93 0.44 -16.21
C ILE A 147 16.42 0.09 -16.20
N THR A 148 16.75 -1.16 -16.52
CA THR A 148 18.10 -1.55 -16.95
C THR A 148 18.22 -1.35 -18.46
N VAL A 149 19.43 -1.07 -18.94
CA VAL A 149 19.76 -0.82 -20.36
C VAL A 149 19.28 -1.96 -21.27
N GLU A 150 19.06 -3.15 -20.72
CA GLU A 150 18.55 -4.35 -21.41
C GLU A 150 17.08 -4.22 -21.84
N SER A 151 16.21 -3.56 -21.06
CA SER A 151 14.80 -3.35 -21.40
C SER A 151 14.59 -2.40 -22.58
N LEU A 152 15.56 -1.52 -22.85
CA LEU A 152 15.54 -0.59 -23.99
C LEU A 152 16.02 -1.23 -25.30
N ARG A 153 16.73 -2.37 -25.24
CA ARG A 153 17.21 -3.10 -26.42
C ARG A 153 16.18 -4.07 -27.00
N LYS A 154 15.17 -4.47 -26.23
CA LYS A 154 14.00 -5.21 -26.74
C LYS A 154 12.99 -4.19 -27.24
N GLY A 155 13.21 -3.73 -28.47
CA GLY A 155 12.39 -2.73 -29.14
C GLY A 155 10.91 -3.09 -29.18
N VAL A 156 10.10 -2.04 -29.09
CA VAL A 156 8.79 -1.88 -29.74
C VAL A 156 8.00 -3.18 -29.87
N ASP A 157 7.32 -3.58 -28.80
CA ASP A 157 6.10 -4.36 -28.97
C ASP A 157 4.95 -3.64 -28.28
N GLN A 158 3.82 -3.61 -28.99
CA GLN A 158 2.77 -2.60 -28.88
C GLN A 158 2.12 -2.58 -27.49
N PRO A 159 1.80 -1.40 -26.91
CA PRO A 159 0.88 -1.34 -25.79
C PRO A 159 -0.52 -1.71 -26.30
N HIS A 160 -0.98 -2.91 -25.96
CA HIS A 160 -2.38 -3.29 -26.09
C HIS A 160 -3.25 -2.20 -25.45
N ARG A 161 -3.98 -1.49 -26.33
CA ARG A 161 -5.07 -0.58 -25.99
C ARG A 161 -6.09 -1.33 -25.13
N TYR A 162 -6.20 -1.00 -23.85
CA TYR A 162 -7.48 -1.12 -23.15
C TYR A 162 -8.24 0.19 -23.34
N ARG A 163 -9.26 0.11 -24.20
CA ARG A 163 -10.21 1.17 -24.53
C ARG A 163 -11.46 0.95 -23.67
N ARG A 164 -11.85 2.01 -22.94
CA ARG A 164 -13.11 2.25 -22.21
C ARG A 164 -13.37 1.44 -20.94
#